data_AF-A0AAU3JY57-F1
#
_entry.id   AF-A0AAU3JY57-F1
#
_cell.length_a   1.000
_cell.length_b   1.000
_cell.length_c   1.000
_cell.angle_alpha   90.00
_cell.angle_beta   90.00
_cell.angle_gamma   90.00
#
_symmetry.space_group_name_H-M   'P 1'
#
loop_
_entity.id
_entity.type
_entity.pdbx_description
1 polymer ?
#
loop_
_entity_poly.entity_id
_entity_poly.type
_entity_poly.pdbx_seq_one_letter_code
_entity_poly.pdbx_strand_id
1 'polypeptide(L)' 'MPRTRARYATAVDTLAYSPDGRTLATGSEDWTVLLWDPDIERVATRICATAFPTITRAEWRQYFPQWNYRPACES' A
#
# COMPACT_ATOMS: atom_id res chain seq x y z
N MET A 1 -0.43 -4.53 -24.68
CA MET A 1 -1.28 -3.69 -23.80
C MET A 1 -1.85 -4.59 -22.72
N PRO A 2 -1.57 -4.43 -21.41
CA PRO A 2 -2.19 -5.28 -20.41
C PRO A 2 -3.64 -4.83 -20.19
N ARG A 3 -4.55 -5.81 -20.20
CA ARG A 3 -6.01 -5.59 -20.21
C ARG A 3 -6.52 -5.30 -18.80
N THR A 4 -7.42 -4.33 -18.73
CA THR A 4 -8.20 -3.90 -17.58
C THR A 4 -9.00 -5.04 -16.94
N ARG A 5 -9.10 -5.02 -15.60
CA ARG A 5 -9.76 -5.97 -14.69
C ARG A 5 -11.11 -6.52 -15.20
N ALA A 6 -11.28 -7.83 -15.04
CA ALA A 6 -12.51 -8.55 -15.37
C ALA A 6 -13.69 -8.12 -14.48
N ARG A 7 -14.87 -8.09 -15.10
CA ARG A 7 -16.09 -7.39 -14.67
C ARG A 7 -16.94 -8.18 -13.65
N TYR A 8 -16.35 -9.11 -12.91
CA TYR A 8 -16.92 -9.76 -11.73
C TYR A 8 -15.76 -10.08 -10.79
N ALA A 9 -15.55 -9.26 -9.76
CA ALA A 9 -14.58 -9.59 -8.71
C ALA A 9 -15.27 -10.59 -7.77
N THR A 10 -14.86 -11.84 -7.87
CA THR A 10 -15.18 -12.91 -6.91
C THR A 10 -14.59 -12.54 -5.54
N ALA A 11 -15.24 -13.00 -4.46
CA ALA A 11 -14.81 -12.63 -3.12
C ALA A 11 -13.40 -13.19 -2.85
N VAL A 12 -12.57 -12.36 -2.21
CA VAL A 12 -11.27 -12.80 -1.69
C VAL A 12 -11.49 -13.34 -0.28
N ASP A 13 -11.33 -14.64 -0.11
CA ASP A 13 -11.60 -15.31 1.17
C ASP A 13 -10.37 -15.37 2.08
N THR A 14 -9.17 -15.24 1.50
CA THR A 14 -7.91 -15.39 2.25
C THR A 14 -6.82 -14.47 1.75
N LEU A 15 -5.99 -14.03 2.69
CA LEU A 15 -4.83 -13.17 2.48
C LEU A 15 -3.66 -13.65 3.35
N ALA A 16 -2.47 -13.70 2.76
CA ALA A 16 -1.23 -14.01 3.47
C ALA A 16 -0.05 -13.20 2.93
N TYR A 17 0.73 -12.62 3.84
CA TYR A 17 2.03 -12.05 3.49
C TYR A 17 3.12 -13.12 3.57
N SER A 18 4.07 -13.04 2.65
CA SER A 18 5.38 -13.68 2.78
C SER A 18 6.09 -13.22 4.07
N PRO A 19 6.92 -14.05 4.71
CA PRO A 19 7.65 -13.68 5.92
C PRO A 19 8.58 -12.46 5.76
N ASP A 20 9.06 -12.21 4.54
CA ASP A 20 9.90 -11.06 4.21
C ASP A 20 9.07 -9.81 3.81
N GLY A 21 7.75 -9.92 3.76
CA GLY A 21 6.81 -8.83 3.44
C GLY A 21 6.79 -8.40 1.98
N ARG A 22 7.54 -9.05 1.07
CA ARG A 22 7.71 -8.61 -0.33
C ARG A 22 6.63 -9.10 -1.26
N THR A 23 5.92 -10.14 -0.87
CA THR A 23 4.83 -10.74 -1.64
C THR A 23 3.57 -10.85 -0.79
N LEU A 24 2.43 -10.44 -1.35
CA LEU A 24 1.09 -10.68 -0.80
C LEU A 24 0.37 -11.69 -1.69
N ALA A 25 -0.12 -12.77 -1.09
CA ALA A 25 -0.98 -13.75 -1.76
C ALA A 25 -2.45 -13.49 -1.38
N THR A 26 -3.33 -13.48 -2.38
CA THR A 26 -4.79 -13.42 -2.21
C THR A 26 -5.42 -14.63 -2.87
N GLY A 27 -6.23 -15.38 -2.14
CA GLY A 27 -7.03 -16.49 -2.66
C GLY A 27 -8.49 -16.08 -2.84
N SER A 28 -9.08 -16.47 -3.95
CA SER A 28 -10.46 -16.14 -4.32
C SER A 28 -11.35 -17.39 -4.40
N GLU A 29 -12.67 -17.21 -4.24
CA GLU A 29 -13.70 -18.24 -4.43
C GLU A 29 -13.64 -18.89 -5.83
N ASP A 30 -13.07 -18.21 -6.83
CA ASP A 30 -12.88 -18.74 -8.18
C ASP A 30 -11.65 -19.66 -8.33
N TRP A 31 -11.06 -20.08 -7.21
CA TRP A 31 -9.87 -20.94 -7.15
C TRP A 31 -8.60 -20.29 -7.73
N THR A 32 -8.61 -18.98 -7.93
CA THR A 32 -7.43 -18.22 -8.35
C THR A 32 -6.65 -17.74 -7.14
N VAL A 33 -5.31 -17.87 -7.24
CA VAL A 33 -4.38 -17.18 -6.34
C VAL A 33 -3.68 -16.09 -7.14
N LEU A 34 -3.78 -14.84 -6.66
CA LEU A 34 -3.02 -13.72 -7.20
C LEU A 34 -1.86 -13.40 -6.25
N LEU A 35 -0.68 -13.23 -6.82
CA LEU A 35 0.50 -12.74 -6.13
C LEU A 35 0.69 -11.27 -6.48
N TRP A 36 0.84 -10.45 -5.44
CA TRP A 36 1.06 -9.02 -5.54
C TRP A 36 2.44 -8.69 -4.99
N ASP A 37 3.13 -7.78 -5.67
CA ASP A 37 4.31 -7.09 -5.15
C ASP A 37 3.87 -5.70 -4.68
N PRO A 38 3.74 -5.47 -3.36
CA PRO A 38 3.28 -4.21 -2.82
C PRO A 38 4.37 -3.14 -2.74
N ASP A 39 5.61 -3.41 -3.18
CA ASP A 39 6.80 -2.52 -3.15
C ASP A 39 6.56 -1.19 -2.43
N ILE A 40 6.67 -1.24 -1.10
CA ILE A 40 6.29 -0.15 -0.20
C ILE A 40 7.11 1.11 -0.50
N GLU A 41 8.39 0.95 -0.86
CA GLU A 41 9.27 2.06 -1.21
C GLU A 41 8.80 2.77 -2.49
N ARG A 42 8.42 2.00 -3.51
CA ARG A 42 7.88 2.55 -4.76
C ARG A 42 6.53 3.23 -4.54
N VAL A 43 5.67 2.69 -3.68
CA VAL A 43 4.39 3.31 -3.31
C VAL A 43 4.63 4.61 -2.55
N ALA A 44 5.52 4.62 -1.56
CA ALA A 44 5.89 5.81 -0.81
C ALA A 44 6.45 6.90 -1.75
N THR A 45 7.35 6.54 -2.67
CA THR A 45 7.90 7.47 -3.68
C THR A 45 6.80 8.12 -4.52
N ARG A 46 5.81 7.33 -4.98
CA ARG A 46 4.69 7.84 -5.78
C ARG A 46 3.76 8.75 -4.99
N ILE A 47 3.47 8.39 -3.75
CA ILE A 47 2.70 9.25 -2.85
C ILE A 47 3.44 10.57 -2.65
N CYS A 48 4.75 10.53 -2.39
CA CYS A 48 5.56 11.72 -2.21
C CYS A 48 5.65 12.63 -3.43
N ALA A 49 5.64 12.07 -4.64
CA ALA A 49 5.63 12.86 -5.86
C ALA A 49 4.31 13.63 -6.08
N THR A 50 3.23 13.27 -5.39
CA THR A 50 1.88 13.80 -5.65
C THR A 50 1.23 14.47 -4.42
N ALA A 51 1.59 14.04 -3.22
CA ALA A 51 1.06 14.54 -1.96
C ALA A 51 1.81 15.81 -1.54
N PHE A 52 1.50 16.92 -2.22
CA PHE A 52 1.89 18.26 -1.79
C PHE A 52 0.64 19.07 -1.41
N PRO A 53 0.70 19.90 -0.35
CA PRO A 53 1.86 20.15 0.53
C PRO A 53 2.12 18.99 1.52
N THR A 54 3.38 18.83 1.92
CA THR A 54 3.76 17.87 2.97
C THR A 54 3.27 18.36 4.34
N ILE A 55 2.81 17.43 5.18
CA ILE A 55 2.39 17.75 6.55
C ILE A 55 3.58 18.31 7.35
N THR A 56 3.38 19.43 8.03
CA THR A 56 4.43 20.04 8.85
C THR A 56 4.65 19.26 10.15
N ARG A 57 5.79 19.48 10.82
CA ARG A 57 6.04 18.89 12.15
C ARG A 57 5.01 19.31 13.20
N ALA A 58 4.48 20.53 13.11
CA ALA A 58 3.46 21.02 14.03
C ALA A 58 2.14 20.27 13.83
N GLU A 59 1.70 20.13 12.57
CA GLU A 59 0.50 19.38 12.22
C GLU A 59 0.63 17.90 12.55
N TRP A 60 1.82 17.29 12.33
CA TRP A 60 2.06 15.90 12.73
C TRP A 60 1.85 15.69 14.23
N ARG A 61 2.36 16.59 15.06
CA ARG A 61 2.17 16.51 16.53
C ARG A 61 0.69 16.67 16.92
N GLN A 62 -0.08 17.43 16.15
CA GLN A 62 -1.50 17.61 16.38
C GLN A 62 -2.32 16.36 16.00
N TYR A 63 -2.04 15.76 14.84
CA TYR A 63 -2.83 14.63 14.31
C TYR A 63 -2.32 13.25 14.73
N PHE A 64 -1.03 13.11 15.03
CA PHE A 64 -0.38 11.84 15.37
C PHE A 64 0.44 11.94 16.68
N PRO A 65 -0.17 12.34 17.81
CA PRO A 65 0.56 12.59 19.07
C PRO A 65 1.22 11.34 19.66
N GLN A 66 0.71 10.15 19.35
CA GLN A 66 1.24 8.88 19.84
C GLN A 66 2.50 8.42 19.11
N TRP A 67 2.86 9.04 17.97
CA TRP A 67 3.96 8.61 17.12
C TRP A 67 5.06 9.66 17.04
N ASN A 68 6.31 9.20 17.14
CA ASN A 68 7.47 10.04 16.85
C ASN A 68 7.36 10.61 15.43
N TYR A 69 7.82 11.86 15.26
CA TYR A 69 7.84 12.50 13.95
C TYR A 69 8.71 11.70 12.97
N ARG A 70 8.10 11.17 11.92
CA ARG A 70 8.78 10.53 10.79
C ARG A 70 8.36 11.29 9.53
N PRO A 71 9.27 12.03 8.85
CA PRO A 71 8.91 12.76 7.65
C PRO A 71 8.38 11.76 6.60
N ALA A 72 7.20 12.03 6.05
CA ALA A 72 6.56 11.14 5.08
C ALA A 72 7.33 11.05 3.75
N CYS A 73 8.04 12.14 3.41
CA CYS A 73 8.87 12.27 2.22
C CYS A 73 10.19 12.86 2.65
N GLU A 74 11.24 12.04 2.63
CA GLU A 74 12.62 12.51 2.73
C GLU A 74 13.00 13.02 1.33
N SER A 75 13.34 14.30 1.24
CA SER A 75 13.76 14.97 -0.01
C SER A 75 15.04 14.38 -0.58
#